data_AF-B4S8T4-F1
#
_entry.id   AF-B4S8T4-F1
#
_cell.length_a   1.000
_cell.length_b   1.000
_cell.length_c   1.000
_cell.angle_alpha   90.00
_cell.angle_beta   90.00
_cell.angle_gamma   90.00
#
_symmetry.space_group_name_H-M   'P 1'
#
loop_
_entity.id
_entity.type
_entity.pdbx_description
1 polymer ?
#
loop_
_entity_poly.entity_id
_entity_poly.type
_entity_poly.pdbx_seq_one_letter_code
_entity_poly.pdbx_strand_id
1 'polypeptide(L)' 'MAAEEMLIVKKAYEFSKWLLQHTGKFPKSYRFSVAVRMENTVLEFTELVAVGKT' A
#
# COMPACT_ATOMS: atom_id res chain seq x y z
N MET A 1 -18.47 12.51 -6.92
CA MET A 1 -18.18 11.07 -6.89
C MET A 1 -16.86 10.77 -7.58
N ALA A 2 -16.73 10.87 -8.92
CA ALA A 2 -15.47 10.57 -9.63
C ALA A 2 -14.19 11.28 -9.13
N ALA A 3 -14.27 12.57 -8.74
CA ALA A 3 -13.12 13.30 -8.21
C ALA A 3 -12.65 12.80 -6.82
N GLU A 4 -13.59 12.29 -6.02
CA GLU A 4 -13.33 11.78 -4.67
C GLU A 4 -12.75 10.36 -4.73
N GLU A 5 -13.22 9.55 -5.67
CA GLU A 5 -12.68 8.22 -5.98
C GLU A 5 -11.21 8.32 -6.44
N MET A 6 -10.93 9.26 -7.33
CA MET A 6 -9.56 9.53 -7.79
C MET A 6 -8.64 10.02 -6.65
N LEU A 7 -9.19 10.73 -5.66
CA LEU A 7 -8.46 11.13 -4.46
C LEU A 7 -8.12 9.95 -3.54
N ILE A 8 -9.04 9.00 -3.36
CA ILE A 8 -8.80 7.81 -2.51
C ILE A 8 -7.73 6.92 -3.16
N VAL A 9 -7.82 6.68 -4.48
CA VAL A 9 -6.79 5.92 -5.23
C VAL A 9 -5.42 6.60 -5.11
N LYS A 10 -5.36 7.92 -5.29
CA LYS A 10 -4.11 8.69 -5.15
C LYS A 10 -3.52 8.57 -3.75
N LYS A 11 -4.33 8.71 -2.70
CA LYS A 11 -3.88 8.59 -1.31
C LYS A 11 -3.42 7.17 -0.96
N ALA A 12 -4.12 6.14 -1.43
CA ALA A 12 -3.72 4.75 -1.25
C ALA A 12 -2.34 4.48 -1.89
N TYR A 13 -2.12 5.02 -3.10
CA TYR A 13 -0.83 4.91 -3.78
C TYR A 13 0.30 5.68 -3.09
N GLU A 14 0.04 6.91 -2.61
CA GLU A 14 1.04 7.66 -1.83
C GLU A 14 1.40 6.93 -0.53
N PHE A 15 0.41 6.33 0.13
CA PHE A 15 0.62 5.51 1.32
C PHE A 15 1.44 4.25 1.03
N SER A 16 1.14 3.51 -0.04
CA SER A 16 1.89 2.31 -0.41
C SER A 16 3.35 2.63 -0.70
N LYS A 17 3.61 3.73 -1.43
CA LYS A 17 4.96 4.24 -1.68
C LYS A 17 5.69 4.61 -0.40
N TRP A 18 5.03 5.31 0.53
CA TRP A 18 5.62 5.64 1.83
C TRP A 18 5.96 4.37 2.60
N LEU A 19 5.05 3.38 2.67
CA LEU A 19 5.25 2.17 3.45
C LEU A 19 6.41 1.32 2.92
N LEU A 20 6.49 1.11 1.61
CA LEU A 20 7.55 0.34 0.95
C LEU A 20 8.96 0.90 1.22
N GLN A 21 9.07 2.23 1.36
CA GLN A 21 10.34 2.87 1.73
C GLN A 21 10.73 2.66 3.20
N HIS A 22 9.76 2.40 4.08
CA HIS A 22 9.98 2.16 5.51
C HIS A 22 10.29 0.69 5.79
N THR A 23 9.58 -0.24 5.14
CA THR A 23 9.81 -1.69 5.24
C THR A 23 11.20 -2.09 4.75
N GLY A 24 11.72 -1.39 3.73
CA GLY A 24 13.10 -1.53 3.26
C GLY A 24 14.15 -1.24 4.34
N LYS A 25 13.84 -0.46 5.40
CA LYS A 25 14.77 -0.14 6.50
C LYS A 25 14.68 -1.12 7.67
N PHE A 26 13.81 -2.13 7.61
CA PHE A 26 13.62 -3.05 8.72
C PHE A 26 14.87 -3.92 8.97
N PRO A 27 15.11 -4.33 10.24
CA PRO A 27 16.16 -5.29 10.55
C PRO A 27 15.96 -6.59 9.76
N LYS A 28 17.08 -7.24 9.41
CA LYS A 28 17.10 -8.42 8.52
C LYS A 28 16.19 -9.56 9.02
N SER A 29 16.06 -9.71 10.34
CA SER A 29 15.17 -10.69 11.00
C SER A 29 13.69 -10.47 10.75
N TYR A 30 13.25 -9.22 10.52
CA TYR A 30 11.85 -8.85 10.33
C TYR A 30 11.49 -8.58 8.86
N ARG A 31 12.48 -8.47 7.96
CA ARG A 31 12.24 -8.24 6.53
C ARG A 31 11.41 -9.35 5.89
N PHE A 32 11.80 -10.61 6.09
CA PHE A 32 11.15 -11.75 5.43
C PHE A 32 9.83 -12.20 6.08
N SER A 33 9.47 -11.62 7.22
CA SER A 33 8.25 -11.96 7.95
C SER A 33 7.26 -10.80 7.92
N VAL A 34 7.52 -9.79 8.75
CA VAL A 34 6.61 -8.66 8.96
C VAL A 34 6.63 -7.71 7.77
N ALA A 35 7.81 -7.39 7.24
CA ALA A 35 7.93 -6.41 6.17
C ALA A 35 7.23 -6.91 4.88
N VAL A 36 7.55 -8.13 4.42
CA VAL A 36 6.87 -8.75 3.26
C VAL A 36 5.34 -8.83 3.46
N ARG A 37 4.87 -9.18 4.66
CA ARG A 37 3.42 -9.23 4.92
C ARG A 37 2.78 -7.85 4.82
N MET A 38 3.42 -6.81 5.33
CA MET A 38 2.94 -5.43 5.23
C MET A 38 2.94 -4.93 3.78
N GLU A 39 3.99 -5.23 3.02
CA GLU A 39 4.11 -4.88 1.61
C GLU A 39 3.01 -5.53 0.77
N ASN A 40 2.78 -6.84 0.94
CA ASN A 40 1.70 -7.54 0.23
C ASN A 40 0.32 -6.97 0.59
N THR A 41 0.08 -6.70 1.88
CA THR A 41 -1.21 -6.15 2.34
C THR A 41 -1.48 -4.77 1.76
N VAL A 42 -0.48 -3.89 1.67
CA VAL A 42 -0.69 -2.53 1.15
C VAL A 42 -0.88 -2.52 -0.36
N LEU A 43 -0.23 -3.44 -1.08
CA LEU A 43 -0.43 -3.62 -2.51
C LEU A 43 -1.86 -4.13 -2.80
N GLU A 44 -2.30 -5.15 -2.08
CA GLU A 44 -3.67 -5.69 -2.18
C GLU A 44 -4.72 -4.61 -1.84
N PHE A 45 -4.48 -3.81 -0.80
CA PHE A 45 -5.33 -2.66 -0.50
C PHE A 45 -5.40 -1.66 -1.66
N THR A 46 -4.25 -1.35 -2.29
CA THR A 46 -4.19 -0.40 -3.41
C THR A 46 -4.95 -0.93 -4.62
N GLU A 47 -4.85 -2.23 -4.90
CA GLU A 47 -5.61 -2.92 -5.94
C GLU A 47 -7.12 -2.93 -5.66
N LEU A 48 -7.54 -3.23 -4.43
CA LEU A 48 -8.95 -3.21 -4.03
C LEU A 48 -9.57 -1.83 -4.17
N VAL A 49 -8.82 -0.78 -3.81
CA VAL A 49 -9.26 0.61 -3.97
C VAL A 49 -9.31 1.02 -5.45
N ALA A 50 -8.45 0.47 -6.31
CA ALA A 50 -8.42 0.79 -7.73
C ALA A 50 -9.43 -0.01 -8.57
N VAL A 51 -9.68 -1.28 -8.22
CA VAL A 51 -10.57 -2.21 -8.93
C VAL A 51 -11.99 -2.17 -8.37
N GLY A 52 -12.15 -1.78 -7.10
CA GLY A 52 -13.43 -1.53 -6.48
C GLY A 52 -14.17 -0.46 -7.28
N LYS A 53 -15.00 -0.91 -8.22
CA LYS A 53 -15.97 -0.09 -8.96
C LYS A 53 -16.82 0.64 -7.93
N THR A 54 -16.48 1.90 -7.70
CA THR A 54 -17.39 2.94 -7.23
C THR A 54 -18.34 3.36 -8.35
#